data_AF-A0A538D4Z1-F1
#
_entry.id   AF-A0A538D4Z1-F1
#
_cell.length_a   1.000
_cell.length_b   1.000
_cell.length_c   1.000
_cell.angle_alpha   90.00
_cell.angle_beta   90.00
_cell.angle_gamma   90.00
#
_symmetry.space_group_name_H-M   'P 1'
#
loop_
_entity.id
_entity.type
_entity.pdbx_description
1 polymer ?
#
loop_
_entity_poly.entity_id
_entity_poly.type
_entity_poly.pdbx_seq_one_letter_code
_entity_poly.pdbx_strand_id
1 'polypeptide(L)' 'MPCAECGASVDRAGAGPHVCDTERLLDFHLFQLREEIATFDAELAAWLVSAHGRFATWIAERDRHGGDEGRRRG' A
#
# COMPACT_ATOMS: atom_id res chain seq x y z
N MET A 1 -8.70 16.21 22.70
CA MET A 1 -8.97 16.40 21.26
C MET A 1 -8.20 15.33 20.50
N PRO A 2 -8.70 14.76 19.39
CA PRO A 2 -7.91 13.79 18.63
C PRO A 2 -6.71 14.48 17.97
N CYS A 3 -5.55 13.85 18.03
CA CYS A 3 -4.39 14.22 17.23
C CYS A 3 -4.73 14.03 15.75
N ALA A 4 -4.45 15.03 14.91
CA ALA A 4 -4.71 14.94 13.47
C ALA A 4 -3.80 13.92 12.75
N GLU A 5 -2.62 13.66 13.31
CA GLU A 5 -1.60 12.79 12.69
C GLU A 5 -1.78 11.31 13.05
N CYS A 6 -2.21 10.99 14.28
CA CYS A 6 -2.28 9.60 14.76
C CYS A 6 -3.65 9.22 15.37
N GLY A 7 -4.64 10.13 15.35
CA GLY A 7 -5.98 9.89 15.89
C GLY A 7 -6.06 9.76 17.42
N ALA A 8 -4.95 9.88 18.15
CA ALA A 8 -4.94 9.72 19.60
C ALA A 8 -5.74 10.80 20.31
N SER A 9 -6.60 10.42 21.27
CA SER A 9 -7.24 11.40 22.15
C SER A 9 -6.19 11.99 23.10
N VAL A 10 -5.78 13.22 22.84
CA VAL A 10 -4.82 13.95 23.68
C VAL A 10 -5.55 14.86 24.66
N ASP A 11 -5.09 14.85 25.92
CA ASP A 11 -5.52 15.81 26.92
C ASP A 11 -4.89 17.19 26.63
N ARG A 12 -5.66 18.25 26.80
CA ARG A 12 -5.22 19.63 26.58
C ARG A 12 -4.55 20.22 27.82
N ALA A 13 -4.80 19.64 29.00
CA ALA A 13 -4.51 20.26 30.30
C ALA A 13 -3.32 19.67 31.07
N GLY A 14 -2.69 18.59 30.60
CA GLY A 14 -1.62 17.95 31.37
C GLY A 14 -0.60 17.20 30.50
N ALA A 15 0.68 17.44 30.80
CA ALA A 15 1.85 16.66 30.36
C ALA A 15 2.36 16.87 28.91
N GLY A 16 2.76 18.11 28.58
CA GLY A 16 3.71 18.37 27.49
C GLY A 16 3.20 18.17 26.05
N PRO A 17 4.05 18.39 25.03
CA PRO A 17 3.67 18.16 23.64
C PRO A 17 3.46 16.67 23.40
N HIS A 18 2.33 16.33 22.78
CA HIS A 18 2.07 14.98 22.31
C HIS A 18 3.11 14.55 21.28
N VAL A 19 3.70 13.37 21.49
CA VAL A 19 4.54 12.69 20.52
C VAL A 19 3.76 11.48 20.01
N CYS A 20 3.63 11.36 18.69
CA CYS A 20 2.95 10.23 18.07
C CYS A 20 3.77 8.96 18.28
N ASP A 21 3.10 7.90 18.72
CA ASP A 21 3.67 6.57 18.64
C ASP A 21 3.72 6.10 17.18
N THR A 22 4.80 5.43 16.79
CA THR A 22 5.04 5.06 15.39
C THR A 22 4.09 3.97 14.92
N GLU A 23 3.80 2.96 15.75
CA GLU A 23 2.87 1.89 15.39
C GLU A 23 1.45 2.44 15.23
N ARG A 24 1.02 3.29 16.18
CA ARG A 24 -0.28 3.97 16.07
C ARG A 24 -0.39 4.87 14.83
N LEU A 25 0.68 5.56 14.46
CA LEU A 25 0.68 6.40 13.25
C LEU A 25 0.45 5.54 12.00
N LEU A 26 1.13 4.38 11.90
CA LEU A 26 0.93 3.43 10.81
C LEU A 26 -0.51 2.89 10.79
N ASP A 27 -1.05 2.48 11.93
CA ASP A 27 -2.44 2.01 12.03
C ASP A 27 -3.43 3.08 11.59
N PHE A 28 -3.22 4.32 12.00
CA PHE A 28 -4.08 5.44 11.63
C PHE A 28 -4.03 5.72 10.13
N HIS A 29 -2.85 5.71 9.52
CA HIS A 29 -2.70 5.87 8.08
C HIS A 29 -3.35 4.71 7.29
N LEU A 30 -3.15 3.46 7.72
CA LEU A 30 -3.79 2.30 7.10
C LEU A 30 -5.32 2.40 7.20
N PHE A 31 -5.83 2.83 8.34
CA PHE A 31 -7.28 3.03 8.53
C PHE A 31 -7.83 4.10 7.59
N GLN A 32 -7.12 5.21 7.41
CA GLN A 32 -7.51 6.29 6.49
C GLN A 32 -7.50 5.82 5.02
N LEU A 33 -6.51 5.02 4.63
CA LEU A 33 -6.33 4.56 3.26
C LEU A 33 -7.17 3.33 2.89
N ARG A 34 -7.87 2.69 3.83
CA ARG A 34 -8.52 1.39 3.60
C ARG A 34 -9.49 1.38 2.41
N GLU A 35 -10.27 2.45 2.23
CA GLU A 35 -11.28 2.53 1.16
C GLU A 35 -10.61 2.77 -0.19
N GLU A 36 -9.53 3.56 -0.20
CA GLU A 36 -8.72 3.80 -1.40
C GLU A 36 -7.99 2.53 -1.83
N ILE A 37 -7.41 1.79 -0.89
CA ILE A 37 -6.78 0.49 -1.14
C ILE A 37 -7.81 -0.50 -1.68
N ALA A 38 -8.99 -0.60 -1.05
CA ALA A 38 -10.05 -1.51 -1.51
C ALA A 38 -10.55 -1.15 -2.93
N THR A 39 -10.66 0.15 -3.23
CA THR A 39 -11.04 0.63 -4.57
C THR A 39 -9.96 0.27 -5.58
N PHE A 40 -8.70 0.54 -5.27
CA PHE A 40 -7.57 0.20 -6.11
C PHE A 40 -7.50 -1.31 -6.38
N ASP A 41 -7.69 -2.15 -5.36
CA ASP A 41 -7.68 -3.60 -5.50
C ASP A 41 -8.78 -4.08 -6.46
N ALA A 42 -9.98 -3.50 -6.36
CA ALA A 42 -11.09 -3.81 -7.27
C ALA A 42 -10.81 -3.37 -8.71
N GLU A 43 -10.27 -2.16 -8.91
CA GLU A 43 -9.88 -1.64 -10.22
C GLU A 43 -8.75 -2.47 -10.85
N LEU A 44 -7.74 -2.83 -10.07
CA LEU A 44 -6.63 -3.67 -10.52
C LEU A 44 -7.14 -5.07 -10.90
N ALA A 45 -8.00 -5.68 -10.08
CA ALA A 45 -8.58 -6.98 -10.38
C ALA A 45 -9.39 -6.93 -11.70
N ALA A 46 -10.21 -5.90 -11.88
CA ALA A 46 -10.96 -5.68 -13.12
C ALA A 46 -10.04 -5.47 -14.33
N TRP A 47 -8.95 -4.72 -14.16
CA TRP A 47 -7.97 -4.52 -15.21
C TRP A 47 -7.20 -5.79 -15.57
N LEU A 48 -6.79 -6.60 -14.59
CA LEU A 48 -6.07 -7.87 -14.81
C LEU A 48 -6.90 -8.88 -15.62
N VAL A 49 -8.23 -8.85 -15.49
CA VAL A 49 -9.13 -9.69 -16.31
C VAL A 49 -9.46 -9.08 -17.67
N SER A 50 -8.99 -7.88 -18.00
CA SER A 50 -9.11 -7.31 -19.33
C SER A 50 -8.11 -7.96 -20.30
N ALA A 51 -8.31 -7.77 -21.61
CA ALA A 51 -7.35 -8.22 -22.62
C ALA A 51 -5.97 -7.56 -22.44
N HIS A 52 -5.95 -6.28 -22.05
CA HIS A 52 -4.72 -5.52 -21.84
C HIS A 52 -3.97 -6.01 -20.60
N GLY A 53 -4.67 -6.22 -19.48
CA GLY A 53 -4.08 -6.75 -18.26
C GLY A 53 -3.49 -8.14 -18.44
N ARG A 54 -4.21 -9.06 -19.09
CA ARG A 54 -3.67 -10.40 -19.41
C ARG A 54 -2.41 -10.34 -20.29
N PHE A 55 -2.39 -9.44 -21.26
CA PHE A 55 -1.21 -9.26 -22.12
C PHE A 55 -0.01 -8.73 -21.32
N ALA A 56 -0.23 -7.73 -20.46
CA ALA A 56 0.82 -7.20 -19.58
C ALA A 56 1.37 -8.28 -18.63
N THR A 57 0.51 -9.09 -18.02
CA THR A 57 0.92 -10.23 -17.19
C THR A 57 1.75 -11.24 -17.96
N TRP A 58 1.35 -11.59 -19.19
CA TRP A 58 2.12 -12.50 -20.04
C TRP A 58 3.50 -11.96 -20.40
N ILE A 59 3.61 -10.67 -20.76
CA ILE A 59 4.90 -10.01 -21.01
C ILE A 59 5.78 -10.05 -19.77
N ALA A 60 5.24 -9.70 -18.60
CA ALA A 60 5.99 -9.70 -17.36
C ALA A 60 6.56 -11.10 -17.03
N GLU A 61 5.76 -12.15 -17.21
CA GLU A 61 6.22 -13.52 -16.97
C GLU A 61 7.28 -13.97 -17.97
N ARG A 62 7.11 -13.63 -19.26
CA ARG A 62 8.12 -13.90 -20.28
C ARG A 62 9.44 -13.22 -19.95
N ASP A 63 9.41 -11.95 -19.53
CA ASP A 63 10.61 -11.18 -19.23
C ASP A 63 11.31 -11.69 -17.96
N ARG A 64 10.56 -12.18 -16.96
CA ARG A 64 11.13 -12.90 -15.80
C ARG A 64 11.95 -14.12 -16.22
N HIS A 65 11.45 -14.90 -17.17
CA HIS A 65 12.15 -16.09 -17.68
C HIS A 65 13.31 -15.75 -18.62
N GLY A 66 13.18 -14.74 -19.48
CA GLY A 66 14.28 -14.27 -20.34
C GLY A 66 15.47 -13.72 -19.54
N GLY A 67 15.21 -13.09 -18.40
CA GLY A 67 16.26 -12.68 -17.44
C GLY A 67 16.94 -13.85 -16.72
N ASP A 68 16.24 -14.95 -16.47
CA ASP A 68 16.79 -16.17 -15.86
C ASP A 68 17.67 -16.95 -16.85
N GLU A 69 17.27 -17.02 -18.13
CA GLU A 69 18.11 -17.56 -19.21
C GLU A 69 19.40 -16.73 -19.41
N GLY A 70 19.31 -15.39 -19.33
CA GLY A 70 20.48 -14.51 -19.36
C GLY A 70 21.42 -14.68 -18.16
N ARG A 71 20.88 -14.99 -16.97
CA ARG A 71 21.66 -15.21 -15.73
C ARG A 71 22.32 -16.59 -15.68
N ARG A 72 21.71 -17.62 -16.28
CA ARG A 72 22.27 -19.00 -16.32
C ARG A 72 23.36 -19.17 -17.39
N ARG A 73 23.48 -18.25 -18.34
CA ARG A 73 24.41 -18.31 -19.48
C ARG A 73 25.67 -17.46 -19.30
N GLY A 74 25.81 -16.73 -18.20
CA GLY A 74 27.00 -15.94 -17.82
C GLY A 74 27.69 -16.53 -16.60
#